data_AF-A0A161ZJS6-F1
#
_entry.id   AF-A0A161ZJS6-F1
#
_cell.length_a   1.000
_cell.length_b   1.000
_cell.length_c   1.000
_cell.angle_alpha   90.00
_cell.angle_beta   90.00
_cell.angle_gamma   90.00
#
_symmetry.space_group_name_H-M   'P 1'
#
loop_
_entity.id
_entity.type
_entity.pdbx_description
1 polymer ?
#
loop_
_entity_poly.entity_id
_entity_poly.type
_entity_poly.pdbx_seq_one_letter_code
_entity_poly.pdbx_strand_id
1 'polypeptide(L)'
;MGVQGFPTLKIVTPSKKPGKPRVEDYQGARSAKGIVDAVVDRIPNHVKRATDKDLDKWLGQNEDRPKAILFTEKGTTGALIRALAVDFLGAIDIAQVRNKESASVKKFDVTEFPTLVLIPSADAEPKIYAGDLKKKPITEFLSQAAAPNPDASPRSASNSKPKQKSKPASKPTSVVDDAEDLKPTASQDQDETDPSEKPVQVPIPAPPIPTLATPESVESACLTPKSGTCVLVILPETSEPDAALPAHATEALASVAEIGHKHALRGTHLFPLYAVPAINTASKTLREALELADGQTVEIIALNARRGWWRRFSGADADFGAVAVESWVDAIRLGDGTKEKLPEGIVVSVEAETESEAEVKPEAEAEVEPEAETVEAEAETKAETEEQAAEHDEL
;
A
#
# COMPACT_ATOMS: atom_id res chain seq x y z
N MET A 1 16.68 -21.52 -8.20
CA MET A 1 15.44 -21.25 -8.97
C MET A 1 15.88 -20.92 -10.38
N GLY A 2 15.33 -21.55 -11.43
CA GLY A 2 15.68 -21.17 -12.81
C GLY A 2 15.01 -19.85 -13.21
N VAL A 3 15.68 -19.04 -14.02
CA VAL A 3 15.10 -17.88 -14.72
C VAL A 3 15.17 -18.21 -16.21
N GLN A 4 14.05 -18.12 -16.93
CA GLN A 4 13.96 -18.55 -18.34
C GLN A 4 13.92 -17.38 -19.34
N GLY A 5 13.96 -16.14 -18.83
CA GLY A 5 13.99 -14.91 -19.62
C GLY A 5 13.77 -13.70 -18.72
N PHE A 6 14.05 -12.48 -19.19
CA PHE A 6 13.86 -11.27 -18.38
C PHE A 6 12.68 -10.43 -18.89
N PRO A 7 11.76 -9.96 -18.00
CA PRO A 7 11.55 -10.39 -16.63
C PRO A 7 10.78 -11.73 -16.57
N THR A 8 11.26 -12.69 -15.78
CA THR A 8 10.48 -13.87 -15.36
C THR A 8 9.62 -13.48 -14.15
N LEU A 9 8.32 -13.66 -14.24
CA LEU A 9 7.43 -13.58 -13.08
C LEU A 9 7.20 -14.99 -12.51
N LYS A 10 7.05 -15.12 -11.19
CA LYS A 10 6.77 -16.39 -10.51
C LYS A 10 5.65 -16.21 -9.50
N ILE A 11 4.72 -17.16 -9.45
CA ILE A 11 3.67 -17.24 -8.44
C ILE A 11 4.12 -18.21 -7.36
N VAL A 12 4.21 -17.73 -6.12
CA VAL A 12 4.57 -18.53 -4.95
C VAL A 12 3.30 -18.74 -4.11
N THR A 13 2.88 -19.99 -3.92
CA THR A 13 1.70 -20.32 -3.09
C THR A 13 2.08 -21.10 -1.83
N PRO A 14 1.46 -20.79 -0.67
CA PRO A 14 1.57 -21.61 0.52
C PRO A 14 1.12 -23.06 0.23
N SER A 15 1.81 -24.03 0.82
CA SER A 15 1.41 -25.44 0.74
C SER A 15 1.17 -26.01 2.14
N LYS A 16 0.50 -27.17 2.20
CA LYS A 16 0.24 -27.90 3.45
C LYS A 16 1.52 -28.42 4.15
N LYS A 17 2.71 -28.24 3.55
CA LYS A 17 4.01 -28.60 4.14
C LYS A 17 4.80 -27.33 4.46
N PRO A 18 5.13 -27.05 5.75
CA PRO A 18 5.87 -25.85 6.13
C PRO A 18 7.24 -25.81 5.45
N GLY A 19 7.69 -24.60 5.10
CA GLY A 19 8.97 -24.38 4.40
C GLY A 19 9.02 -24.89 2.94
N LYS A 20 7.92 -25.42 2.38
CA LYS A 20 7.85 -25.91 1.00
C LYS A 20 6.63 -25.34 0.26
N PRO A 21 6.64 -24.04 -0.10
CA PRO A 21 5.64 -23.47 -1.00
C PRO A 21 5.70 -24.12 -2.38
N ARG A 22 4.63 -24.01 -3.18
CA ARG A 22 4.72 -24.28 -4.62
C ARG A 22 5.19 -23.01 -5.31
N VAL A 23 6.06 -23.16 -6.31
CA VAL A 23 6.56 -22.08 -7.15
C VAL A 23 6.21 -22.44 -8.58
N GLU A 24 5.36 -21.63 -9.21
CA GLU A 24 4.90 -21.78 -10.60
C GLU A 24 5.42 -20.58 -11.40
N ASP A 25 5.99 -20.81 -12.59
CA ASP A 25 6.47 -19.74 -13.47
C ASP A 25 5.30 -19.14 -14.25
N TYR A 26 5.16 -17.82 -14.22
CA TYR A 26 4.05 -17.11 -14.86
C TYR A 26 4.38 -16.78 -16.31
N GLN A 27 3.72 -17.51 -17.22
CA GLN A 27 3.82 -17.36 -18.68
C GLN A 27 2.61 -16.63 -19.30
N GLY A 28 1.79 -15.96 -18.49
CA GLY A 28 0.62 -15.22 -18.95
C GLY A 28 0.94 -13.81 -19.46
N ALA A 29 -0.09 -13.12 -19.97
CA ALA A 29 0.04 -11.75 -20.45
C ALA A 29 0.45 -10.79 -19.32
N ARG A 30 1.58 -10.08 -19.49
CA ARG A 30 2.19 -9.15 -18.51
C ARG A 30 1.39 -7.84 -18.28
N SER A 31 0.06 -7.91 -18.27
CA SER A 31 -0.85 -6.81 -17.88
C SER A 31 -1.33 -6.98 -16.45
N ALA A 32 -1.73 -5.89 -15.79
CA ALA A 32 -2.24 -5.94 -14.41
C ALA A 32 -3.43 -6.92 -14.27
N LYS A 33 -4.34 -6.94 -15.26
CA LYS A 33 -5.46 -7.90 -15.30
C LYS A 33 -4.97 -9.34 -15.44
N GLY A 34 -4.09 -9.63 -16.41
CA GLY A 34 -3.59 -10.99 -16.64
C GLY A 34 -2.84 -11.57 -15.43
N ILE A 35 -2.18 -10.73 -14.65
CA ILE A 35 -1.50 -11.11 -13.40
C ILE A 35 -2.54 -11.35 -12.29
N VAL A 36 -3.51 -10.45 -12.12
CA VAL A 36 -4.58 -10.58 -11.10
C VAL A 36 -5.39 -11.86 -11.33
N ASP A 37 -5.85 -12.11 -12.56
CA ASP A 37 -6.68 -13.28 -12.89
C ASP A 37 -5.93 -14.59 -12.51
N ALA A 38 -4.64 -14.69 -12.85
CA ALA A 38 -3.83 -15.88 -12.55
C ALA A 38 -3.49 -16.05 -11.06
N VAL A 39 -3.33 -14.95 -10.30
CA VAL A 39 -3.11 -15.01 -8.85
C VAL A 39 -4.41 -15.35 -8.10
N VAL A 40 -5.57 -14.87 -8.57
CA VAL A 40 -6.88 -15.13 -7.97
C VAL A 40 -7.20 -16.63 -7.87
N ASP A 41 -6.86 -17.43 -8.88
CA ASP A 41 -7.05 -18.89 -8.84
C ASP A 41 -6.09 -19.60 -7.87
N ARG A 42 -4.99 -18.94 -7.49
CA ARG A 42 -3.93 -19.47 -6.64
C ARG A 42 -4.10 -19.12 -5.15
N ILE A 43 -5.05 -18.24 -4.79
CA ILE A 43 -5.38 -17.95 -3.38
C ILE A 43 -5.90 -19.22 -2.68
N PRO A 44 -5.23 -19.71 -1.61
CA PRO A 44 -5.67 -20.88 -0.85
C PRO A 44 -7.11 -20.74 -0.34
N ASN A 45 -7.93 -21.78 -0.52
CA ASN A 45 -9.31 -21.76 -0.01
C ASN A 45 -9.38 -22.36 1.40
N HIS A 46 -9.61 -21.50 2.39
CA HIS A 46 -9.86 -21.87 3.78
C HIS A 46 -11.36 -21.77 4.17
N VAL A 47 -12.23 -21.36 3.25
CA VAL A 47 -13.66 -21.19 3.51
C VAL A 47 -14.37 -22.54 3.55
N LYS A 48 -15.06 -22.84 4.65
CA LYS A 48 -15.93 -24.02 4.76
C LYS A 48 -17.22 -23.80 3.96
N ARG A 49 -17.40 -24.54 2.87
CA ARG A 49 -18.74 -24.66 2.25
C ARG A 49 -19.62 -25.50 3.18
N ALA A 50 -20.71 -24.92 3.66
CA ALA A 50 -21.65 -25.52 4.60
C ALA A 50 -23.02 -25.77 3.95
N THR A 51 -23.79 -26.70 4.53
CA THR A 51 -25.14 -27.08 4.13
C THR A 51 -26.07 -27.05 5.33
N ASP A 52 -27.38 -27.08 5.12
CA ASP A 52 -28.40 -27.19 6.19
C ASP A 52 -28.16 -28.38 7.16
N LYS A 53 -27.37 -29.40 6.75
CA LYS A 53 -27.03 -30.58 7.58
C LYS A 53 -25.68 -30.47 8.28
N ASP A 54 -24.77 -29.65 7.74
CA ASP A 54 -23.40 -29.50 8.23
C ASP A 54 -23.20 -28.24 9.10
N LEU A 55 -24.08 -27.25 8.98
CA LEU A 55 -23.87 -25.92 9.56
C LEU A 55 -23.81 -25.98 11.08
N ASP A 56 -24.80 -26.57 11.76
CA ASP A 56 -24.81 -26.70 13.23
C ASP A 56 -23.60 -27.48 13.75
N LYS A 57 -23.18 -28.53 13.03
CA LYS A 57 -21.99 -29.32 13.34
C LYS A 57 -20.69 -28.53 13.18
N TRP A 58 -20.66 -27.50 12.33
CA TRP A 58 -19.53 -26.60 12.16
C TRP A 58 -19.59 -25.41 13.13
N LEU A 59 -20.77 -24.98 13.55
CA LEU A 59 -20.94 -24.01 14.64
C LEU A 59 -20.41 -24.57 15.96
N GLY A 60 -20.69 -25.85 16.27
CA GLY A 60 -20.09 -26.59 17.39
C GLY A 60 -18.64 -27.08 17.18
N GLN A 61 -17.88 -26.49 16.26
CA GLN A 61 -16.44 -26.72 16.10
C GLN A 61 -15.66 -25.47 16.48
N ASN A 62 -14.64 -25.60 17.34
CA ASN A 62 -13.86 -24.48 17.88
C ASN A 62 -14.79 -23.42 18.51
N GLU A 63 -15.55 -23.78 19.54
CA GLU A 63 -16.52 -22.87 20.19
C GLU A 63 -15.83 -21.62 20.79
N ASP A 64 -14.54 -21.74 21.13
CA ASP A 64 -13.65 -20.63 21.53
C ASP A 64 -13.36 -19.60 20.41
N ARG A 65 -13.87 -19.80 19.18
CA ARG A 65 -13.56 -18.94 18.02
C ARG A 65 -14.80 -18.31 17.39
N PRO A 66 -14.76 -17.00 17.10
CA PRO A 66 -15.74 -16.33 16.27
C PRO A 66 -15.90 -17.01 14.90
N LYS A 67 -17.11 -16.90 14.35
CA LYS A 67 -17.48 -17.52 13.07
C LYS A 67 -18.12 -16.51 12.13
N ALA A 68 -17.73 -16.53 10.87
CA ALA A 68 -18.31 -15.67 9.84
C ALA A 68 -18.95 -16.51 8.74
N ILE A 69 -20.21 -16.24 8.40
CA ILE A 69 -20.96 -16.97 7.37
C ILE A 69 -21.32 -16.01 6.25
N LEU A 70 -20.78 -16.24 5.06
CA LEU A 70 -21.22 -15.55 3.84
C LEU A 70 -22.38 -16.32 3.20
N PHE A 71 -23.57 -15.72 3.23
CA PHE A 71 -24.74 -16.18 2.50
C PHE A 71 -24.70 -15.62 1.07
N THR A 72 -24.81 -16.50 0.07
CA THR A 72 -24.77 -16.06 -1.34
C THR A 72 -25.47 -17.04 -2.29
N GLU A 73 -25.95 -16.55 -3.42
CA GLU A 73 -26.50 -17.39 -4.49
C GLU A 73 -25.42 -18.17 -5.26
N LYS A 74 -24.19 -17.63 -5.28
CA LYS A 74 -23.07 -18.13 -6.07
C LYS A 74 -22.53 -19.41 -5.43
N GLY A 75 -22.52 -20.50 -6.20
CA GLY A 75 -22.02 -21.80 -5.72
C GLY A 75 -20.50 -21.88 -5.56
N THR A 76 -19.76 -20.93 -6.16
CA THR A 76 -18.30 -20.82 -6.13
C THR A 76 -17.82 -19.90 -5.01
N THR A 77 -16.61 -20.15 -4.50
CA THR A 77 -16.01 -19.35 -3.42
C THR A 77 -15.16 -18.22 -4.02
N GLY A 78 -15.72 -17.00 -4.01
CA GLY A 78 -15.11 -15.82 -4.63
C GLY A 78 -13.75 -15.43 -4.03
N ALA A 79 -12.95 -14.68 -4.81
CA ALA A 79 -11.62 -14.24 -4.40
C ALA A 79 -11.62 -13.46 -3.07
N LEU A 80 -12.60 -12.58 -2.88
CA LEU A 80 -12.77 -11.75 -1.68
C LEU A 80 -12.87 -12.58 -0.40
N ILE A 81 -13.78 -13.55 -0.35
CA ILE A 81 -14.00 -14.39 0.85
C ILE A 81 -12.86 -15.40 1.05
N ARG A 82 -12.17 -15.84 -0.02
CA ARG A 82 -10.91 -16.61 0.10
C ARG A 82 -9.79 -15.78 0.71
N ALA A 83 -9.64 -14.52 0.31
CA ALA A 83 -8.65 -13.61 0.91
C ALA A 83 -8.95 -13.37 2.39
N LEU A 84 -10.19 -13.04 2.75
CA LEU A 84 -10.60 -12.86 4.15
C LEU A 84 -10.35 -14.10 5.01
N ALA A 85 -10.58 -15.31 4.47
CA ALA A 85 -10.31 -16.56 5.18
C ALA A 85 -8.80 -16.91 5.26
N VAL A 86 -7.93 -16.20 4.55
CA VAL A 86 -6.47 -16.20 4.77
C VAL A 86 -6.09 -15.13 5.80
N ASP A 87 -6.64 -13.91 5.68
CA ASP A 87 -6.37 -12.81 6.60
C ASP A 87 -6.73 -13.18 8.04
N PHE A 88 -7.90 -13.79 8.28
CA PHE A 88 -8.35 -14.22 9.62
C PHE A 88 -8.06 -15.70 9.93
N LEU A 89 -7.19 -16.38 9.15
CA LEU A 89 -6.94 -17.81 9.29
C LEU A 89 -6.49 -18.18 10.71
N GLY A 90 -7.32 -18.96 11.41
CA GLY A 90 -7.07 -19.42 12.79
C GLY A 90 -7.53 -18.45 13.88
N ALA A 91 -7.98 -17.25 13.52
CA ALA A 91 -8.61 -16.26 14.39
C ALA A 91 -10.15 -16.31 14.27
N ILE A 92 -10.67 -16.35 13.03
CA ILE A 92 -12.11 -16.49 12.73
C ILE A 92 -12.28 -17.66 11.76
N ASP A 93 -13.18 -18.59 12.08
CA ASP A 93 -13.53 -19.66 11.13
C ASP A 93 -14.59 -19.14 10.14
N ILE A 94 -14.28 -19.14 8.84
CA ILE A 94 -15.16 -18.56 7.80
C ILE A 94 -15.85 -19.66 6.99
N ALA A 95 -17.16 -19.53 6.80
CA ALA A 95 -18.01 -20.40 5.98
C ALA A 95 -18.72 -19.66 4.84
N GLN A 96 -19.20 -20.44 3.86
CA GLN A 96 -20.07 -20.01 2.78
C GLN A 96 -21.31 -20.92 2.76
N VAL A 97 -22.48 -20.31 2.85
CA VAL A 97 -23.80 -20.96 2.76
C VAL A 97 -24.51 -20.47 1.50
N ARG A 98 -25.27 -21.35 0.85
CA ARG A 98 -25.98 -21.02 -0.39
C ARG A 98 -27.43 -20.61 -0.12
N ASN A 99 -28.01 -19.73 -0.94
CA ASN A 99 -29.44 -19.38 -0.90
C ASN A 99 -30.42 -20.57 -1.00
N LYS A 100 -29.95 -21.76 -1.40
CA LYS A 100 -30.72 -23.02 -1.39
C LYS A 100 -30.84 -23.68 -0.02
N GLU A 101 -29.94 -23.37 0.91
CA GLU A 101 -29.89 -23.91 2.27
C GLU A 101 -30.90 -23.15 3.14
N SER A 102 -32.19 -23.41 2.88
CA SER A 102 -33.30 -22.59 3.34
C SER A 102 -33.55 -22.63 4.86
N ALA A 103 -33.06 -23.66 5.57
CA ALA A 103 -33.11 -23.67 7.02
C ALA A 103 -32.05 -22.72 7.60
N SER A 104 -30.84 -22.74 7.03
CA SER A 104 -29.74 -21.85 7.40
C SER A 104 -30.08 -20.38 7.13
N VAL A 105 -30.66 -20.08 5.97
CA VAL A 105 -31.08 -18.71 5.61
C VAL A 105 -32.10 -18.15 6.63
N LYS A 106 -33.08 -18.96 7.04
CA LYS A 106 -34.09 -18.59 8.04
C LYS A 106 -33.54 -18.52 9.46
N LYS A 107 -32.56 -19.35 9.82
CA LYS A 107 -31.93 -19.37 11.16
C LYS A 107 -31.15 -18.09 11.49
N PHE A 108 -30.77 -17.32 10.47
CA PHE A 108 -30.01 -16.07 10.60
C PHE A 108 -30.75 -14.88 9.94
N ASP A 109 -32.07 -15.01 9.72
CA ASP A 109 -32.97 -14.00 9.14
C ASP A 109 -32.42 -13.26 7.90
N VAL A 110 -31.73 -13.99 7.03
CA VAL A 110 -31.08 -13.41 5.85
C VAL A 110 -32.09 -13.21 4.72
N THR A 111 -32.49 -11.96 4.53
CA THR A 111 -33.43 -11.52 3.47
C THR A 111 -32.75 -11.26 2.13
N GLU A 112 -31.55 -10.66 2.15
CA GLU A 112 -30.81 -10.24 0.95
C GLU A 112 -29.53 -11.07 0.72
N PHE A 113 -29.03 -11.07 -0.52
CA PHE A 113 -27.80 -11.77 -0.91
C PHE A 113 -26.94 -10.89 -1.84
N PRO A 114 -25.60 -10.84 -1.67
CA PRO A 114 -24.81 -11.54 -0.65
C PRO A 114 -24.79 -10.80 0.69
N THR A 115 -25.03 -11.53 1.79
CA THR A 115 -25.02 -10.99 3.16
C THR A 115 -24.01 -11.76 3.99
N LEU A 116 -23.25 -11.05 4.85
CA LEU A 116 -22.30 -11.66 5.77
C LEU A 116 -22.85 -11.60 7.19
N VAL A 117 -22.75 -12.68 7.95
CA VAL A 117 -23.17 -12.77 9.34
C VAL A 117 -21.97 -13.14 10.21
N LEU A 118 -21.75 -12.43 11.32
CA LEU A 118 -20.69 -12.67 12.29
C LEU A 118 -21.28 -13.14 13.62
N ILE A 119 -20.77 -14.26 14.12
CA ILE A 119 -21.13 -14.88 15.39
C ILE A 119 -19.90 -14.75 16.30
N PRO A 120 -19.86 -13.83 17.29
CA PRO A 120 -18.67 -13.58 18.09
C PRO A 120 -18.26 -14.76 18.99
N SER A 121 -19.24 -15.49 19.53
CA SER A 121 -19.08 -16.71 20.34
C SER A 121 -20.34 -17.58 20.22
N ALA A 122 -20.30 -18.81 20.72
CA ALA A 122 -21.42 -19.77 20.59
C ALA A 122 -22.75 -19.26 21.18
N ASP A 123 -22.69 -18.46 22.26
CA ASP A 123 -23.85 -17.93 22.98
C ASP A 123 -24.21 -16.47 22.61
N ALA A 124 -23.48 -15.84 21.68
CA ALA A 124 -23.68 -14.44 21.30
C ALA A 124 -24.61 -14.29 20.07
N GLU A 125 -25.39 -13.21 20.06
CA GLU A 125 -26.32 -12.94 18.95
C GLU A 125 -25.59 -12.71 17.60
N PRO A 126 -26.11 -13.26 16.48
CA PRO A 126 -25.47 -13.10 15.17
C PRO A 126 -25.61 -11.66 14.64
N LYS A 127 -24.47 -10.98 14.47
CA LYS A 127 -24.42 -9.63 13.87
C LYS A 127 -24.50 -9.73 12.35
N ILE A 128 -25.51 -9.11 11.73
CA ILE A 128 -25.68 -9.05 10.28
C ILE A 128 -24.91 -7.84 9.72
N TYR A 129 -24.15 -8.04 8.63
CA TYR A 129 -23.42 -7.00 7.93
C TYR A 129 -24.20 -6.48 6.72
N ALA A 130 -24.70 -5.25 6.83
CA ALA A 130 -25.43 -4.54 5.76
C ALA A 130 -24.56 -3.52 5.00
N GLY A 131 -23.24 -3.62 5.11
CA GLY A 131 -22.30 -2.66 4.52
C GLY A 131 -21.76 -3.03 3.14
N ASP A 132 -20.89 -2.16 2.64
CA ASP A 132 -20.20 -2.26 1.35
C ASP A 132 -19.40 -3.58 1.21
N LEU A 133 -19.70 -4.41 0.20
CA LEU A 133 -19.05 -5.73 0.00
C LEU A 133 -17.62 -5.64 -0.58
N LYS A 134 -16.78 -4.85 0.08
CA LYS A 134 -15.37 -4.56 -0.26
C LYS A 134 -14.47 -5.12 0.85
N LYS A 135 -13.17 -5.32 0.57
CA LYS A 135 -12.25 -5.95 1.55
C LYS A 135 -12.17 -5.15 2.86
N LYS A 136 -11.84 -3.85 2.82
CA LYS A 136 -11.61 -3.06 4.05
C LYS A 136 -12.84 -3.04 4.98
N PRO A 137 -14.06 -2.68 4.53
CA PRO A 137 -15.22 -2.61 5.42
C PRO A 137 -15.61 -3.96 6.03
N ILE A 138 -15.41 -5.07 5.30
CA ILE A 138 -15.60 -6.42 5.87
C ILE A 138 -14.49 -6.77 6.86
N THR A 139 -13.23 -6.44 6.59
CA THR A 139 -12.13 -6.61 7.55
C THR A 139 -12.37 -5.81 8.83
N GLU A 140 -12.84 -4.57 8.73
CA GLU A 140 -13.20 -3.71 9.87
C GLU A 140 -14.35 -4.32 10.68
N PHE A 141 -15.42 -4.79 10.03
CA PHE A 141 -16.53 -5.48 10.70
C PHE A 141 -16.09 -6.78 11.41
N LEU A 142 -15.29 -7.62 10.74
CA LEU A 142 -14.75 -8.85 11.33
C LEU A 142 -13.75 -8.57 12.47
N SER A 143 -13.03 -7.44 12.44
CA SER A 143 -12.09 -7.05 13.48
C SER A 143 -12.71 -6.82 14.86
N GLN A 144 -14.05 -6.62 14.93
CA GLN A 144 -14.79 -6.55 16.19
C GLN A 144 -14.72 -7.84 17.02
N ALA A 145 -14.47 -9.00 16.38
CA ALA A 145 -14.44 -10.29 17.07
C ALA A 145 -13.03 -10.89 17.20
N ALA A 146 -12.14 -10.66 16.23
CA ALA A 146 -10.72 -10.98 16.34
C ALA A 146 -9.86 -10.16 15.38
N ALA A 147 -8.61 -9.85 15.76
CA ALA A 147 -7.69 -9.14 14.87
C ALA A 147 -7.29 -9.99 13.65
N PRO A 148 -7.11 -9.39 12.46
CA PRO A 148 -6.53 -10.08 11.30
C PRO A 148 -5.05 -10.43 11.55
N ASN A 149 -4.57 -11.49 10.90
CA ASN A 149 -3.16 -11.87 10.91
C ASN A 149 -2.29 -10.75 10.32
N PRO A 150 -1.06 -10.54 10.85
CA PRO A 150 -0.13 -9.57 10.29
C PRO A 150 0.30 -9.96 8.87
N ASP A 151 0.42 -8.97 7.99
CA ASP A 151 0.87 -9.18 6.62
C ASP A 151 2.29 -9.76 6.57
N ALA A 152 2.51 -10.71 5.67
CA ALA A 152 3.77 -11.46 5.52
C ALA A 152 4.86 -10.66 4.76
N SER A 153 4.90 -9.35 4.99
CA SER A 153 5.95 -8.45 4.50
C SER A 153 7.28 -8.76 5.20
N PRO A 154 8.43 -8.70 4.51
CA PRO A 154 9.72 -9.08 5.09
C PRO A 154 10.23 -8.04 6.11
N ARG A 155 9.73 -8.12 7.34
CA ARG A 155 10.20 -7.33 8.49
C ARG A 155 10.47 -8.22 9.70
N SER A 156 11.73 -8.20 10.15
CA SER A 156 12.25 -8.78 11.40
C SER A 156 12.04 -10.29 11.61
N ALA A 157 13.15 -11.04 11.64
CA ALA A 157 13.17 -12.41 12.15
C ALA A 157 13.10 -12.43 13.68
N SER A 158 11.93 -12.11 14.25
CA SER A 158 11.67 -12.31 15.69
C SER A 158 11.60 -13.80 16.03
N ASN A 159 12.14 -14.18 17.17
CA ASN A 159 12.61 -15.54 17.40
C ASN A 159 11.48 -16.55 17.72
N SER A 160 11.74 -17.83 17.42
CA SER A 160 10.77 -18.91 17.57
C SER A 160 10.68 -19.46 19.00
N LYS A 161 9.41 -19.67 19.44
CA LYS A 161 8.92 -20.73 20.35
C LYS A 161 8.97 -20.47 21.88
N PRO A 162 7.81 -20.52 22.58
CA PRO A 162 7.73 -20.38 24.04
C PRO A 162 7.85 -21.72 24.81
N LYS A 163 8.31 -21.66 26.07
CA LYS A 163 8.17 -22.73 27.08
C LYS A 163 8.00 -22.18 28.52
N GLN A 164 6.75 -21.90 28.88
CA GLN A 164 6.03 -22.20 30.14
C GLN A 164 6.72 -22.08 31.53
N LYS A 165 5.91 -21.57 32.50
CA LYS A 165 6.12 -21.40 33.98
C LYS A 165 6.78 -20.06 34.36
N SER A 166 6.31 -19.32 35.39
CA SER A 166 5.12 -19.50 36.27
C SER A 166 4.62 -18.17 36.88
N LYS A 167 3.31 -18.12 37.19
CA LYS A 167 2.61 -17.12 38.04
C LYS A 167 2.96 -17.33 39.55
N PRO A 168 2.64 -16.43 40.53
CA PRO A 168 1.38 -15.65 40.62
C PRO A 168 1.40 -14.22 41.24
N ALA A 169 0.22 -13.57 41.18
CA ALA A 169 -0.26 -12.40 41.97
C ALA A 169 0.44 -11.03 41.72
N SER A 170 -0.23 -9.88 41.82
CA SER A 170 -1.53 -9.57 42.48
C SER A 170 -2.57 -8.86 41.57
N LYS A 171 -3.77 -8.66 42.13
CA LYS A 171 -5.04 -8.11 41.59
C LYS A 171 -5.39 -6.78 42.35
N PRO A 172 -6.51 -6.05 42.10
CA PRO A 172 -7.52 -6.08 41.01
C PRO A 172 -7.95 -4.66 40.51
N THR A 173 -9.16 -4.54 39.92
CA THR A 173 -9.96 -3.31 39.65
C THR A 173 -9.57 -2.57 38.35
N SER A 174 -10.46 -2.10 37.45
CA SER A 174 -11.94 -2.19 37.24
C SER A 174 -12.26 -2.24 35.70
N VAL A 175 -13.44 -2.40 35.06
CA VAL A 175 -14.92 -2.29 35.30
C VAL A 175 -15.53 -0.88 35.49
N VAL A 176 -16.73 -0.53 35.01
CA VAL A 176 -17.79 -1.18 34.16
C VAL A 176 -18.43 -0.11 33.22
N ASP A 177 -18.88 -0.56 32.02
CA ASP A 177 -20.13 -0.24 31.26
C ASP A 177 -20.50 1.26 30.94
N ASP A 178 -21.46 1.62 30.07
CA ASP A 178 -22.41 0.85 29.22
C ASP A 178 -22.71 1.54 27.85
N ALA A 179 -23.59 0.94 27.04
CA ALA A 179 -24.00 1.35 25.69
C ALA A 179 -25.23 2.29 25.60
N GLU A 180 -25.45 2.88 24.40
CA GLU A 180 -26.73 3.07 23.63
C GLU A 180 -27.99 3.67 24.38
N ASP A 181 -29.13 4.07 23.78
CA ASP A 181 -29.58 4.18 22.39
C ASP A 181 -30.58 5.38 22.15
N LEU A 182 -31.00 5.52 20.88
CA LEU A 182 -32.10 6.28 20.22
C LEU A 182 -33.20 7.11 20.96
N LYS A 183 -33.65 8.12 20.19
CA LYS A 183 -34.91 8.93 20.22
C LYS A 183 -36.21 8.08 20.23
N PRO A 184 -37.42 8.59 20.63
CA PRO A 184 -38.06 9.77 19.98
C PRO A 184 -39.09 10.68 20.74
N THR A 185 -39.19 11.92 20.23
CA THR A 185 -40.37 12.82 20.00
C THR A 185 -41.62 12.85 20.93
N ALA A 186 -41.85 14.00 21.59
CA ALA A 186 -43.11 14.81 21.67
C ALA A 186 -43.00 15.83 22.84
N SER A 187 -43.44 17.10 22.81
CA SER A 187 -43.94 18.03 21.77
C SER A 187 -43.82 19.48 22.29
N GLN A 188 -43.69 20.48 21.39
CA GLN A 188 -44.17 21.90 21.48
C GLN A 188 -43.85 22.75 22.74
N ASP A 189 -43.44 24.04 22.67
CA ASP A 189 -43.54 25.05 21.60
C ASP A 189 -42.37 26.06 21.58
N GLN A 190 -42.09 26.60 20.39
CA GLN A 190 -41.62 27.96 20.02
C GLN A 190 -40.68 28.76 20.97
N ASP A 191 -39.43 28.99 20.54
CA ASP A 191 -39.07 30.16 19.70
C ASP A 191 -37.78 29.85 18.89
N GLU A 192 -37.47 30.60 17.82
CA GLU A 192 -36.41 30.26 16.85
C GLU A 192 -35.27 31.29 16.75
N THR A 193 -34.00 30.87 16.90
CA THR A 193 -33.00 30.83 15.79
C THR A 193 -31.61 30.35 16.24
N ASP A 194 -31.14 29.26 15.62
CA ASP A 194 -29.76 28.75 15.46
C ASP A 194 -28.73 28.78 16.63
N PRO A 195 -28.61 27.66 17.37
CA PRO A 195 -27.40 27.30 18.12
C PRO A 195 -26.82 25.94 17.66
N SER A 196 -25.58 25.92 17.14
CA SER A 196 -24.93 24.68 16.65
C SER A 196 -23.43 24.58 16.94
N GLU A 197 -23.00 25.03 18.13
CA GLU A 197 -21.65 24.76 18.64
C GLU A 197 -21.55 23.32 19.17
N LYS A 198 -21.00 22.42 18.36
CA LYS A 198 -20.54 21.10 18.82
C LYS A 198 -19.40 21.30 19.83
N PRO A 199 -19.30 20.47 20.89
CA PRO A 199 -18.24 20.61 21.88
C PRO A 199 -16.87 20.54 21.20
N VAL A 200 -16.03 21.55 21.47
CA VAL A 200 -14.71 21.69 20.87
C VAL A 200 -13.85 20.49 21.28
N GLN A 201 -13.61 19.59 20.32
CA GLN A 201 -12.58 18.56 20.48
C GLN A 201 -11.23 19.27 20.55
N VAL A 202 -10.55 19.15 21.70
CA VAL A 202 -9.18 19.66 21.87
C VAL A 202 -8.31 19.01 20.79
N PRO A 203 -7.68 19.79 19.88
CA PRO A 203 -6.90 19.21 18.79
C PRO A 203 -5.76 18.36 19.36
N ILE A 204 -5.72 17.08 18.97
CA ILE A 204 -4.59 16.21 19.30
C ILE A 204 -3.38 16.76 18.55
N PRO A 205 -2.31 17.19 19.24
CA PRO A 205 -1.17 17.84 18.58
C PRO A 205 -0.50 16.90 17.56
N ALA A 206 -0.09 17.46 16.43
CA ALA A 206 0.61 16.70 15.41
C ALA A 206 1.96 16.18 15.96
N PRO A 207 2.31 14.89 15.77
CA PRO A 207 3.65 14.41 16.11
C PRO A 207 4.67 15.09 15.17
N PRO A 208 5.87 15.43 15.67
CA PRO A 208 6.89 16.06 14.85
C PRO A 208 7.31 15.17 13.70
N ILE A 209 7.62 15.77 12.55
CA ILE A 209 8.16 15.04 11.39
C ILE A 209 9.57 14.50 11.71
N PRO A 210 9.96 13.34 11.15
CA PRO A 210 11.28 12.77 11.38
C PRO A 210 12.41 13.68 10.87
N THR A 211 13.46 13.82 11.68
CA THR A 211 14.63 14.67 11.39
C THR A 211 15.79 13.85 10.81
N LEU A 212 16.34 14.29 9.69
CA LEU A 212 17.48 13.67 9.00
C LEU A 212 18.79 14.38 9.38
N ALA A 213 19.39 13.92 10.49
CA ALA A 213 20.54 14.57 11.11
C ALA A 213 21.89 14.32 10.40
N THR A 214 22.02 13.25 9.59
CA THR A 214 23.27 12.90 8.88
C THR A 214 23.09 12.97 7.35
N PRO A 215 24.15 13.23 6.56
CA PRO A 215 24.05 13.29 5.09
C PRO A 215 23.54 11.96 4.51
N GLU A 216 24.11 10.84 4.96
CA GLU A 216 23.67 9.46 4.64
C GLU A 216 22.16 9.25 4.81
N SER A 217 21.54 9.88 5.83
CA SER A 217 20.11 9.76 6.10
C SER A 217 19.23 10.54 5.11
N VAL A 218 19.74 11.65 4.56
CA VAL A 218 19.09 12.40 3.46
C VAL A 218 19.26 11.64 2.14
N GLU A 219 20.46 11.15 1.87
CA GLU A 219 20.81 10.40 0.68
C GLU A 219 19.98 9.11 0.55
N SER A 220 20.02 8.26 1.58
CA SER A 220 19.33 6.96 1.59
C SER A 220 17.80 7.09 1.57
N ALA A 221 17.23 8.10 2.22
CA ALA A 221 15.78 8.33 2.23
C ALA A 221 15.28 8.95 0.91
N CYS A 222 15.98 9.96 0.39
CA CYS A 222 15.44 10.88 -0.61
C CYS A 222 16.21 10.92 -1.93
N LEU A 223 17.51 10.62 -1.95
CA LEU A 223 18.39 10.84 -3.11
C LEU A 223 18.88 9.54 -3.80
N THR A 224 18.35 8.37 -3.44
CA THR A 224 18.64 7.12 -4.16
C THR A 224 17.90 7.08 -5.51
N PRO A 225 18.43 6.43 -6.57
CA PRO A 225 17.76 6.34 -7.88
C PRO A 225 16.42 5.57 -7.88
N LYS A 226 16.01 5.03 -6.72
CA LYS A 226 14.73 4.34 -6.50
C LYS A 226 13.74 5.15 -5.65
N SER A 227 14.18 6.25 -5.02
CA SER A 227 13.30 7.07 -4.16
C SER A 227 12.14 7.67 -4.95
N GLY A 228 11.00 7.85 -4.28
CA GLY A 228 9.83 8.51 -4.87
C GLY A 228 9.94 10.03 -4.78
N THR A 229 8.79 10.69 -4.77
CA THR A 229 8.73 12.07 -4.26
C THR A 229 9.03 12.04 -2.77
N CYS A 230 9.78 13.02 -2.27
CA CYS A 230 10.01 13.30 -0.85
C CYS A 230 9.90 14.81 -0.64
N VAL A 231 9.43 15.26 0.53
CA VAL A 231 9.45 16.68 0.92
C VAL A 231 10.40 16.89 2.09
N LEU A 232 11.30 17.86 1.92
CA LEU A 232 12.28 18.27 2.91
C LEU A 232 11.97 19.70 3.39
N VAL A 233 11.89 19.88 4.70
CA VAL A 233 11.93 21.18 5.37
C VAL A 233 13.38 21.43 5.77
N ILE A 234 14.11 22.22 4.98
CA ILE A 234 15.50 22.59 5.27
C ILE A 234 15.47 23.75 6.26
N LEU A 235 15.98 23.50 7.46
CA LEU A 235 16.00 24.47 8.55
C LEU A 235 17.09 25.53 8.33
N PRO A 236 16.96 26.71 8.97
CA PRO A 236 18.01 27.71 9.00
C PRO A 236 19.14 27.33 9.99
N GLU A 237 20.28 27.99 9.85
CA GLU A 237 21.39 27.95 10.81
C GLU A 237 21.02 28.66 12.11
N THR A 238 21.06 27.92 13.22
CA THR A 238 20.92 28.45 14.58
C THR A 238 22.27 28.61 15.25
N SER A 239 22.41 29.59 16.14
CA SER A 239 23.68 29.86 16.84
C SER A 239 24.11 28.76 17.82
N GLU A 240 23.15 27.94 18.28
CA GLU A 240 23.36 26.76 19.12
C GLU A 240 22.44 25.62 18.59
N PRO A 241 22.78 24.33 18.79
CA PRO A 241 22.01 23.21 18.26
C PRO A 241 20.60 23.08 18.86
N ASP A 242 20.39 23.57 20.09
CA ASP A 242 19.11 23.57 20.80
C ASP A 242 18.46 24.98 20.87
N ALA A 243 18.99 25.97 20.14
CA ALA A 243 18.42 27.31 20.12
C ALA A 243 17.04 27.34 19.43
N ALA A 244 16.17 28.23 19.91
CA ALA A 244 14.81 28.37 19.39
C ALA A 244 14.81 28.73 17.90
N LEU A 245 14.12 27.92 17.09
CA LEU A 245 13.95 28.15 15.66
C LEU A 245 13.16 29.44 15.39
N PRO A 246 13.43 30.16 14.29
CA PRO A 246 12.62 31.30 13.86
C PRO A 246 11.15 30.94 13.66
N ALA A 247 10.24 31.90 13.84
CA ALA A 247 8.79 31.68 13.78
C ALA A 247 8.35 30.93 12.51
N HIS A 248 8.78 31.40 11.33
CA HIS A 248 8.51 30.75 10.04
C HIS A 248 9.02 29.30 9.96
N ALA A 249 10.14 28.97 10.61
CA ALA A 249 10.65 27.60 10.67
C ALA A 249 9.80 26.71 11.58
N THR A 250 9.31 27.24 12.71
CA THR A 250 8.36 26.51 13.58
C THR A 250 7.00 26.32 12.91
N GLU A 251 6.53 27.31 12.16
CA GLU A 251 5.28 27.29 11.39
C GLU A 251 5.35 26.29 10.22
N ALA A 252 6.43 26.33 9.43
CA ALA A 252 6.71 25.36 8.37
C ALA A 252 6.71 23.92 8.90
N LEU A 253 7.39 23.66 10.03
CA LEU A 253 7.40 22.35 10.67
C LEU A 253 6.01 21.92 11.16
N ALA A 254 5.24 22.84 11.78
CA ALA A 254 3.89 22.56 12.26
C ALA A 254 2.93 22.22 11.11
N SER A 255 2.89 23.04 10.05
CA SER A 255 2.08 22.83 8.86
C SER A 255 2.39 21.48 8.19
N VAL A 256 3.67 21.15 8.00
CA VAL A 256 4.08 19.86 7.40
C VAL A 256 3.78 18.68 8.34
N ALA A 257 3.91 18.84 9.66
CA ALA A 257 3.52 17.82 10.64
C ALA A 257 2.00 17.56 10.66
N GLU A 258 1.18 18.61 10.62
CA GLU A 258 -0.28 18.49 10.52
C GLU A 258 -0.69 17.73 9.25
N ILE A 259 -0.10 18.05 8.09
CA ILE A 259 -0.39 17.36 6.83
C ILE A 259 -0.03 15.87 6.95
N GLY A 260 1.14 15.55 7.51
CA GLY A 260 1.52 14.17 7.83
C GLY A 260 0.50 13.46 8.74
N HIS A 261 0.06 14.11 9.82
CA HIS A 261 -0.96 13.59 10.74
C HIS A 261 -2.31 13.36 10.05
N LYS A 262 -2.82 14.37 9.30
CA LYS A 262 -4.06 14.30 8.53
C LYS A 262 -4.07 13.10 7.59
N HIS A 263 -2.98 12.87 6.85
CA HIS A 263 -2.86 11.74 5.94
C HIS A 263 -2.71 10.38 6.64
N ALA A 264 -2.02 10.34 7.79
CA ALA A 264 -1.89 9.13 8.61
C ALA A 264 -3.24 8.68 9.20
N LEU A 265 -4.01 9.59 9.82
CA LEU A 265 -5.36 9.29 10.33
C LEU A 265 -6.31 8.81 9.23
N ARG A 266 -6.23 9.41 8.04
CA ARG A 266 -7.04 9.03 6.87
C ARG A 266 -6.60 7.69 6.24
N GLY A 267 -5.51 7.07 6.71
CA GLY A 267 -4.96 5.84 6.13
C GLY A 267 -4.50 6.00 4.68
N THR A 268 -4.17 7.23 4.27
CA THR A 268 -3.78 7.59 2.89
C THR A 268 -2.27 7.68 2.76
N HIS A 269 -1.71 7.05 1.72
CA HIS A 269 -0.28 7.11 1.45
C HIS A 269 0.12 8.49 0.91
N LEU A 270 0.73 9.30 1.76
CA LEU A 270 1.52 10.48 1.36
C LEU A 270 2.98 10.07 1.06
N PHE A 271 3.71 10.89 0.31
CA PHE A 271 5.18 10.80 0.28
C PHE A 271 5.77 11.14 1.66
N PRO A 272 6.99 10.65 1.98
CA PRO A 272 7.61 10.97 3.26
C PRO A 272 7.95 12.46 3.38
N LEU A 273 7.82 12.96 4.60
CA LEU A 273 8.07 14.33 5.02
C LEU A 273 9.21 14.32 6.04
N TYR A 274 10.23 15.15 5.86
CA TYR A 274 11.40 15.18 6.75
C TYR A 274 11.83 16.61 7.09
N ALA A 275 12.38 16.80 8.28
CA ALA A 275 13.17 17.99 8.64
C ALA A 275 14.66 17.74 8.40
N VAL A 276 15.38 18.72 7.86
CA VAL A 276 16.84 18.64 7.63
C VAL A 276 17.52 19.82 8.35
N PRO A 277 18.28 19.57 9.44
CA PRO A 277 19.01 20.62 10.15
C PRO A 277 20.15 21.23 9.32
N ALA A 278 20.39 22.53 9.45
CA ALA A 278 21.45 23.22 8.69
C ALA A 278 22.89 22.77 9.03
N ILE A 279 23.08 22.12 10.18
CA ILE A 279 24.34 21.47 10.57
C ILE A 279 24.66 20.21 9.73
N ASN A 280 23.65 19.61 9.07
CA ASN A 280 23.85 18.50 8.16
C ASN A 280 24.49 19.01 6.85
N THR A 281 25.64 18.47 6.45
CA THR A 281 26.35 18.88 5.23
C THR A 281 25.51 18.74 3.96
N ALA A 282 24.65 17.71 3.88
CA ALA A 282 23.73 17.55 2.76
C ALA A 282 22.72 18.70 2.63
N SER A 283 22.40 19.42 3.71
CA SER A 283 21.57 20.63 3.62
C SER A 283 22.26 21.75 2.85
N LYS A 284 23.58 21.87 2.96
CA LYS A 284 24.39 22.88 2.28
C LYS A 284 24.56 22.53 0.81
N THR A 285 24.91 21.27 0.52
CA THR A 285 24.95 20.74 -0.85
C THR A 285 23.60 20.88 -1.56
N LEU A 286 22.47 20.66 -0.87
CA LEU A 286 21.13 20.91 -1.45
C LEU A 286 20.81 22.39 -1.65
N ARG A 287 21.25 23.30 -0.77
CA ARG A 287 21.07 24.75 -0.98
C ARG A 287 21.92 25.26 -2.15
N GLU A 288 23.19 24.86 -2.21
CA GLU A 288 24.13 25.22 -3.28
C GLU A 288 23.67 24.70 -4.64
N ALA A 289 23.34 23.40 -4.74
CA ALA A 289 22.99 22.79 -6.02
C ALA A 289 21.60 23.19 -6.53
N LEU A 290 20.67 23.59 -5.66
CA LEU A 290 19.30 23.99 -6.03
C LEU A 290 19.09 25.52 -6.00
N GLU A 291 20.18 26.31 -5.96
CA GLU A 291 20.16 27.79 -5.95
C GLU A 291 19.18 28.39 -4.91
N LEU A 292 19.14 27.77 -3.72
CA LEU A 292 18.29 28.23 -2.61
C LEU A 292 18.91 29.44 -1.90
N ALA A 293 18.07 30.15 -1.14
CA ALA A 293 18.56 31.28 -0.34
C ALA A 293 19.54 30.83 0.76
N ASP A 294 20.36 31.78 1.20
CA ASP A 294 21.37 31.59 2.25
C ASP A 294 20.81 30.91 3.49
N GLY A 295 21.70 30.27 4.27
CA GLY A 295 21.36 29.43 5.42
C GLY A 295 20.52 30.06 6.53
N GLN A 296 20.14 31.33 6.42
CA GLN A 296 19.29 32.05 7.38
C GLN A 296 17.78 31.84 7.14
N THR A 297 17.35 31.40 5.96
CA THR A 297 15.92 31.12 5.66
C THR A 297 15.52 29.68 5.97
N VAL A 298 14.24 29.43 6.24
CA VAL A 298 13.66 28.08 6.11
C VAL A 298 13.22 27.87 4.66
N GLU A 299 13.45 26.68 4.12
CA GLU A 299 13.05 26.33 2.75
C GLU A 299 12.27 25.01 2.78
N ILE A 300 11.13 24.93 2.07
CA ILE A 300 10.43 23.66 1.83
C ILE A 300 10.64 23.28 0.37
N ILE A 301 11.24 22.12 0.11
CA ILE A 301 11.44 21.58 -1.24
C ILE A 301 10.80 20.20 -1.39
N ALA A 302 10.28 19.94 -2.58
CA ALA A 302 9.86 18.61 -3.02
C ALA A 302 10.83 18.12 -4.09
N LEU A 303 11.31 16.88 -3.99
CA LEU A 303 12.24 16.31 -4.95
C LEU A 303 11.92 14.84 -5.22
N ASN A 304 12.31 14.35 -6.40
CA ASN A 304 12.04 12.98 -6.84
C ASN A 304 13.21 12.48 -7.69
N ALA A 305 14.20 11.85 -7.06
CA ALA A 305 15.43 11.40 -7.71
C ALA A 305 15.15 10.43 -8.88
N ARG A 306 14.22 9.47 -8.70
CA ARG A 306 13.82 8.51 -9.75
C ARG A 306 13.21 9.16 -11.00
N ARG A 307 12.64 10.36 -10.90
CA ARG A 307 12.07 11.11 -12.04
C ARG A 307 12.87 12.37 -12.39
N GLY A 308 14.03 12.61 -11.78
CA GLY A 308 14.92 13.71 -12.11
C GLY A 308 14.32 15.11 -12.01
N TRP A 309 13.37 15.34 -11.08
CA TRP A 309 12.75 16.66 -10.90
C TRP A 309 12.70 17.10 -9.43
N TRP A 310 12.63 18.40 -9.23
CA TRP A 310 12.36 19.05 -7.95
C TRP A 310 11.44 20.27 -8.11
N ARG A 311 10.99 20.82 -6.98
CA ARG A 311 10.12 22.00 -6.91
C ARG A 311 10.29 22.68 -5.55
N ARG A 312 10.45 24.00 -5.56
CA ARG A 312 10.42 24.87 -4.37
C ARG A 312 8.97 25.16 -3.95
N PHE A 313 8.66 25.11 -2.65
CA PHE A 313 7.56 25.91 -2.08
C PHE A 313 8.01 27.37 -2.14
N SER A 314 7.10 28.35 -2.28
CA SER A 314 7.45 29.75 -2.60
C SER A 314 8.66 30.31 -1.80
N GLY A 315 9.40 31.23 -2.42
CA GLY A 315 10.67 31.76 -1.89
C GLY A 315 10.55 32.59 -0.60
N ALA A 316 11.56 33.42 -0.32
CA ALA A 316 11.81 34.01 1.00
C ALA A 316 10.62 34.68 1.73
N ASP A 317 9.63 35.21 1.01
CA ASP A 317 8.42 35.86 1.55
C ASP A 317 7.19 34.91 1.65
N ALA A 318 7.38 33.59 1.69
CA ALA A 318 6.27 32.63 1.67
C ALA A 318 5.45 32.55 2.97
N ASP A 319 4.13 32.47 2.80
CA ASP A 319 3.20 32.02 3.82
C ASP A 319 3.39 30.52 4.09
N PHE A 320 3.98 30.18 5.25
CA PHE A 320 4.16 28.80 5.70
C PHE A 320 2.93 28.22 6.42
N GLY A 321 1.81 28.95 6.45
CA GLY A 321 0.55 28.55 7.04
C GLY A 321 -0.05 27.29 6.41
N ALA A 322 -0.76 26.52 7.23
CA ALA A 322 -1.15 25.15 6.90
C ALA A 322 -1.93 25.00 5.58
N VAL A 323 -2.79 25.97 5.23
CA VAL A 323 -3.58 25.95 3.99
C VAL A 323 -2.70 26.11 2.74
N ALA A 324 -1.71 27.01 2.78
CA ALA A 324 -0.79 27.23 1.67
C ALA A 324 0.07 25.98 1.42
N VAL A 325 0.65 25.43 2.49
CA VAL A 325 1.49 24.22 2.43
C VAL A 325 0.66 22.98 2.03
N GLU A 326 -0.54 22.78 2.58
CA GLU A 326 -1.43 21.66 2.23
C GLU A 326 -1.84 21.71 0.75
N SER A 327 -2.15 22.90 0.22
CA SER A 327 -2.48 23.07 -1.21
C SER A 327 -1.31 22.75 -2.16
N TRP A 328 -0.07 23.09 -1.79
CA TRP A 328 1.12 22.78 -2.58
C TRP A 328 1.49 21.29 -2.48
N VAL A 329 1.36 20.68 -1.31
CA VAL A 329 1.51 19.23 -1.11
C VAL A 329 0.50 18.43 -1.93
N ASP A 330 -0.77 18.82 -1.93
CA ASP A 330 -1.80 18.13 -2.72
C ASP A 330 -1.58 18.34 -4.23
N ALA A 331 -1.15 19.52 -4.67
CA ALA A 331 -0.75 19.75 -6.07
C ALA A 331 0.39 18.79 -6.49
N ILE A 332 1.42 18.60 -5.65
CA ILE A 332 2.48 17.62 -5.92
C ILE A 332 1.93 16.18 -5.94
N ARG A 333 0.96 15.87 -5.07
CA ARG A 333 0.33 14.54 -4.97
C ARG A 333 -0.54 14.21 -6.20
N LEU A 334 -1.20 15.20 -6.79
CA LEU A 334 -1.93 15.11 -8.06
C LEU A 334 -0.99 15.12 -9.27
N GLY A 335 0.18 15.73 -9.14
CA GLY A 335 1.19 15.84 -10.20
C GLY A 335 1.20 17.20 -10.90
N ASP A 336 0.55 18.21 -10.34
CA ASP A 336 0.38 19.56 -10.87
C ASP A 336 1.53 20.51 -10.51
N GLY A 337 1.54 21.67 -11.16
CA GLY A 337 2.53 22.73 -10.97
C GLY A 337 3.85 22.55 -11.74
N THR A 338 4.60 23.65 -11.82
CA THR A 338 5.95 23.71 -12.40
C THR A 338 6.91 22.81 -11.64
N LYS A 339 7.81 22.16 -12.38
CA LYS A 339 8.83 21.25 -11.86
C LYS A 339 10.12 21.54 -12.61
N GLU A 340 11.20 21.64 -11.88
CA GLU A 340 12.53 21.97 -12.40
C GLU A 340 13.36 20.68 -12.49
N LYS A 341 14.32 20.63 -13.43
CA LYS A 341 15.20 19.47 -13.56
C LYS A 341 16.09 19.39 -12.32
N LEU A 342 16.18 18.21 -11.72
CA LEU A 342 17.13 17.95 -10.63
C LEU A 342 18.56 17.95 -11.21
N PRO A 343 19.51 18.72 -10.66
CA PRO A 343 20.90 18.72 -11.09
C PRO A 343 21.57 17.35 -11.02
N GLU A 344 22.45 17.08 -11.97
CA GLU A 344 23.24 15.86 -12.04
C GLU A 344 24.36 15.92 -10.99
N GLY A 345 24.48 14.85 -10.18
CA GLY A 345 25.38 14.78 -9.02
C GLY A 345 24.68 14.79 -7.66
N ILE A 346 23.40 15.19 -7.55
CA ILE A 346 22.64 15.12 -6.28
C ILE A 346 22.15 13.69 -5.99
N VAL A 347 21.87 12.90 -7.03
CA VAL A 347 21.42 11.51 -6.89
C VAL A 347 22.64 10.60 -6.65
N VAL A 348 22.62 9.81 -5.58
CA VAL A 348 23.76 8.95 -5.23
C VAL A 348 23.82 7.75 -6.17
N SER A 349 24.77 7.80 -7.11
CA SER A 349 25.19 6.67 -7.94
C SER A 349 25.98 5.67 -7.10
N VAL A 350 25.35 4.56 -6.70
CA VAL A 350 26.01 3.45 -5.98
C VAL A 350 26.76 2.54 -6.96
N GLU A 351 27.66 3.14 -7.75
CA GLU A 351 28.51 2.51 -8.76
C GLU A 351 29.91 3.15 -8.70
N ALA A 352 30.64 2.88 -7.61
CA ALA A 352 31.96 3.47 -7.35
C ALA A 352 32.93 2.54 -6.59
N GLU A 353 32.79 1.21 -6.73
CA GLU A 353 33.74 0.26 -6.11
C GLU A 353 33.96 -1.05 -6.92
N THR A 354 33.73 -1.04 -8.24
CA THR A 354 33.95 -2.22 -9.12
C THR A 354 34.50 -1.92 -10.51
N GLU A 355 35.44 -0.97 -10.68
CA GLU A 355 36.20 -0.89 -11.95
C GLU A 355 37.58 -0.22 -11.77
N SER A 356 38.65 -1.01 -11.62
CA SER A 356 40.03 -0.51 -11.61
C SER A 356 41.11 -1.53 -12.01
N GLU A 357 40.81 -2.57 -12.81
CA GLU A 357 41.86 -3.43 -13.39
C GLU A 357 41.42 -4.16 -14.68
N ALA A 358 41.59 -3.52 -15.85
CA ALA A 358 41.58 -4.17 -17.18
C ALA A 358 42.08 -3.28 -18.36
N GLU A 359 43.08 -2.41 -18.18
CA GLU A 359 43.74 -1.79 -19.34
C GLU A 359 44.64 -2.81 -20.06
N VAL A 360 44.20 -3.33 -21.21
CA VAL A 360 45.10 -3.83 -22.28
C VAL A 360 44.55 -3.45 -23.65
N LYS A 361 45.13 -2.40 -24.24
CA LYS A 361 44.98 -2.03 -25.66
C LYS A 361 45.73 -3.06 -26.53
N PRO A 362 45.36 -3.23 -27.81
CA PRO A 362 46.25 -2.63 -28.81
C PRO A 362 45.57 -1.98 -30.02
N GLU A 363 46.31 -1.04 -30.61
CA GLU A 363 46.20 -0.50 -31.98
C GLU A 363 46.57 -1.57 -33.04
N ALA A 364 46.28 -1.45 -34.34
CA ALA A 364 45.44 -0.51 -35.12
C ALA A 364 45.22 -1.07 -36.55
N GLU A 365 44.67 -0.23 -37.46
CA GLU A 365 44.75 -0.33 -38.94
C GLU A 365 43.91 -1.46 -39.61
N ALA A 366 43.30 -1.27 -40.80
CA ALA A 366 43.23 -0.10 -41.70
C ALA A 366 41.86 0.01 -42.42
N GLU A 367 41.62 1.16 -43.06
CA GLU A 367 40.48 1.44 -43.95
C GLU A 367 40.67 0.81 -45.35
N VAL A 368 39.62 0.26 -45.98
CA VAL A 368 39.38 0.33 -47.45
C VAL A 368 37.88 0.25 -47.79
N GLU A 369 37.38 1.31 -48.43
CA GLU A 369 36.34 1.34 -49.48
C GLU A 369 36.91 2.24 -50.62
N PRO A 370 36.36 2.35 -51.86
CA PRO A 370 35.04 1.92 -52.35
C PRO A 370 35.10 1.19 -53.75
N GLU A 371 34.08 1.43 -54.59
CA GLU A 371 33.79 0.94 -55.97
C GLU A 371 33.06 -0.43 -56.04
N ALA A 372 31.82 -0.57 -56.54
CA ALA A 372 31.20 -0.20 -57.84
C ALA A 372 31.56 -1.22 -58.97
N GLU A 373 30.69 -1.61 -59.91
CA GLU A 373 29.45 -0.99 -60.45
C GLU A 373 28.52 -2.05 -61.12
N THR A 374 27.18 -1.82 -61.16
CA THR A 374 26.18 -2.37 -62.15
C THR A 374 25.92 -3.91 -62.24
N VAL A 375 24.88 -4.45 -62.93
CA VAL A 375 23.65 -3.93 -63.61
C VAL A 375 22.50 -4.97 -63.48
N GLU A 376 21.23 -4.51 -63.54
CA GLU A 376 20.02 -5.13 -64.19
C GLU A 376 19.62 -6.63 -63.96
N ALA A 377 18.43 -7.13 -64.31
CA ALA A 377 17.02 -6.65 -64.32
C ALA A 377 16.12 -7.86 -64.76
N GLU A 378 14.80 -7.65 -64.91
CA GLU A 378 13.82 -8.57 -65.54
C GLU A 378 13.50 -9.91 -64.80
N ALA A 379 12.29 -10.48 -64.85
CA ALA A 379 10.97 -9.98 -65.27
C ALA A 379 9.82 -10.78 -64.59
N GLU A 380 8.58 -10.29 -64.72
CA GLU A 380 7.36 -10.93 -64.18
C GLU A 380 6.76 -12.02 -65.09
N THR A 381 6.08 -13.01 -64.49
CA THR A 381 4.75 -13.60 -64.85
C THR A 381 4.58 -14.91 -64.08
N LYS A 382 3.53 -15.19 -63.30
CA LYS A 382 2.05 -15.14 -63.46
C LYS A 382 1.46 -16.31 -64.25
N ALA A 383 0.88 -17.28 -63.52
CA ALA A 383 -0.17 -18.18 -63.99
C ALA A 383 -1.01 -18.70 -62.81
N GLU A 384 -2.33 -18.51 -62.86
CA GLU A 384 -3.33 -19.21 -62.04
C GLU A 384 -3.96 -20.32 -62.90
N THR A 385 -4.24 -21.49 -62.29
CA THR A 385 -5.45 -22.33 -62.44
C THR A 385 -5.26 -23.52 -61.49
N GLU A 386 -6.11 -23.86 -60.52
CA GLU A 386 -7.58 -24.01 -60.46
C GLU A 386 -8.01 -25.48 -60.57
N GLU A 387 -8.67 -25.93 -59.50
CA GLU A 387 -9.64 -27.04 -59.39
C GLU A 387 -9.42 -28.40 -60.11
N GLN A 388 -9.19 -29.44 -59.29
CA GLN A 388 -10.06 -30.62 -59.32
C GLN A 388 -10.12 -31.34 -57.97
N ALA A 389 -11.17 -32.13 -57.75
CA ALA A 389 -11.56 -32.64 -56.45
C ALA A 389 -11.78 -34.17 -56.43
N ALA A 390 -11.83 -34.72 -55.21
CA ALA A 390 -12.30 -36.05 -54.83
C ALA A 390 -11.56 -37.28 -55.42
N GLU A 391 -10.93 -38.07 -54.55
CA GLU A 391 -11.51 -39.34 -54.08
C GLU A 391 -10.79 -39.89 -52.83
N HIS A 392 -11.38 -40.96 -52.30
CA HIS A 392 -10.83 -42.07 -51.49
C HIS A 392 -9.33 -42.39 -51.71
N ASP A 393 -8.61 -43.09 -50.81
CA ASP A 393 -9.08 -44.21 -49.97
C ASP A 393 -8.33 -44.34 -48.63
N GLU A 394 -8.75 -45.27 -47.77
CA GLU A 394 -8.08 -45.62 -46.49
C GLU A 394 -6.84 -46.53 -46.70
N LEU A 395 -5.80 -46.38 -45.85
CA LEU A 395 -5.06 -47.46 -45.17
C LEU A 395 -3.98 -46.96 -44.18
#